data_AF-A0AB37GMA0-F1
#
_entry.id   AF-A0AB37GMA0-F1
#
_cell.length_a   1.000
_cell.length_b   1.000
_cell.length_c   1.000
_cell.angle_alpha   90.00
_cell.angle_beta   90.00
_cell.angle_gamma   90.00
#
_symmetry.space_group_name_H-M   'P 1'
#
loop_
_entity.id
_entity.type
_entity.pdbx_description
1 polymer ?
#
loop_
_entity_poly.entity_id
_entity_poly.type
_entity_poly.pdbx_seq_one_letter_code
_entity_poly.pdbx_strand_id
1 'polypeptide(L)' 'MFPIVEFCVSNLAQGSQEAKEILEKDPNLDVVEYGCLSYCGQCMQTMYALVNGEMVTANNPAELVENIYKFIDENELI' A
#
# COMPACT_ATOMS: atom_id res chain seq x y z
N MET A 1 7.90 -3.71 16.01
CA MET A 1 6.55 -3.23 15.69
C MET A 1 6.41 -3.46 14.20
N PHE A 2 5.37 -4.15 13.73
CA PHE A 2 5.27 -4.44 12.30
C PHE A 2 4.85 -3.18 11.53
N PRO A 3 5.40 -2.93 10.32
CA PRO A 3 4.95 -1.86 9.47
C PRO A 3 3.47 -2.04 9.11
N ILE A 4 2.68 -0.99 9.26
CA ILE A 4 1.26 -1.00 8.88
C ILE A 4 1.15 -0.48 7.45
N VAL A 5 0.50 -1.25 6.57
CA VAL A 5 0.23 -0.89 5.18
C VAL A 5 -1.27 -0.71 5.00
N GLU A 6 -1.68 0.52 4.70
CA GLU A 6 -3.07 0.93 4.60
C GLU A 6 -3.46 1.13 3.13
N PHE A 7 -4.43 0.34 2.67
CA PHE A 7 -4.96 0.42 1.30
C PHE A 7 -6.30 1.14 1.25
N CYS A 8 -6.50 1.96 0.22
CA CYS A 8 -7.82 2.53 -0.06
C CYS A 8 -8.64 1.58 -0.94
N VAL A 9 -9.86 1.24 -0.53
CA VAL A 9 -10.76 0.37 -1.33
C VAL A 9 -11.02 0.88 -2.74
N SER A 10 -11.05 2.20 -2.94
CA SER A 10 -11.22 2.80 -4.27
C SER A 10 -9.99 2.62 -5.15
N ASN A 11 -8.81 2.46 -4.55
CA ASN A 11 -7.57 2.13 -5.25
C ASN A 11 -7.54 0.64 -5.60
N LEU A 12 -7.94 -0.24 -4.66
CA LEU A 12 -8.03 -1.68 -4.88
C LEU A 12 -8.92 -2.01 -6.09
N ALA A 13 -10.07 -1.33 -6.19
CA ALA A 13 -11.00 -1.45 -7.32
C ALA A 13 -10.39 -1.06 -8.69
N GLN A 14 -9.28 -0.33 -8.72
CA GLN A 14 -8.57 0.06 -9.94
C GLN A 14 -7.40 -0.85 -10.32
N GLY A 15 -7.06 -1.84 -9.48
CA GLY A 15 -6.07 -2.85 -9.82
C GLY A 15 -4.93 -3.04 -8.82
N SER A 16 -4.91 -2.33 -7.69
CA SER A 16 -3.93 -2.58 -6.61
C SER A 16 -4.29 -3.77 -5.71
N GLN A 17 -5.38 -4.49 -6.02
CA GLN A 17 -5.78 -5.71 -5.31
C GLN A 17 -4.67 -6.77 -5.26
N GLU A 18 -3.98 -6.99 -6.37
CA GLU A 18 -2.89 -7.98 -6.46
C GLU A 18 -1.72 -7.62 -5.52
N ALA A 19 -1.41 -6.33 -5.38
CA ALA A 19 -0.39 -5.86 -4.44
C ALA A 19 -0.77 -6.18 -2.98
N LYS A 20 -2.04 -5.96 -2.62
CA LYS A 20 -2.58 -6.29 -1.31
C LYS A 20 -2.45 -7.79 -1.02
N GLU A 21 -2.86 -8.65 -1.95
CA GLU A 21 -2.80 -10.11 -1.79
C GLU A 21 -1.37 -10.64 -1.64
N ILE A 22 -0.38 -9.98 -2.25
CA ILE A 22 1.04 -10.32 -2.07
C ILE A 22 1.50 -9.94 -0.66
N LEU A 23 1.18 -8.74 -0.20
CA LEU A 23 1.60 -8.23 1.10
C LEU A 23 0.87 -8.93 2.27
N GLU A 24 -0.40 -9.31 2.10
CA GLU A 24 -1.17 -10.09 3.10
C GLU A 24 -0.57 -11.49 3.35
N LYS A 25 0.27 -12.00 2.43
CA LYS A 25 0.98 -13.27 2.64
C LYS A 25 2.21 -13.11 3.53
N ASP A 26 2.67 -11.89 3.77
CA ASP A 26 3.84 -11.61 4.59
C ASP A 26 3.42 -11.43 6.06
N PRO A 27 3.80 -12.34 6.97
CA PRO A 27 3.43 -12.24 8.38
C PRO A 27 4.16 -11.09 9.11
N ASN A 28 5.12 -10.42 8.47
CA ASN A 28 5.84 -9.29 9.05
C ASN A 28 5.21 -7.94 8.72
N LEU A 29 4.11 -7.92 7.96
CA LEU A 29 3.39 -6.71 7.57
C LEU A 29 1.98 -6.73 8.11
N ASP A 30 1.49 -5.59 8.56
CA ASP A 30 0.10 -5.45 9.00
C ASP A 30 -0.70 -4.73 7.90
N VAL A 31 -1.39 -5.51 7.07
CA VAL A 31 -2.11 -4.98 5.90
C VAL A 31 -3.55 -4.66 6.30
N VAL A 32 -3.91 -3.37 6.23
CA VAL A 32 -5.22 -2.85 6.62
C VAL A 32 -5.92 -2.20 5.43
N GLU A 33 -7.21 -2.44 5.30
CA GLU A 33 -8.05 -1.87 4.26
C GLU A 33 -8.94 -0.76 4.83
N TYR A 34 -8.85 0.44 4.27
CA TYR A 34 -9.67 1.59 4.63
C TYR A 34 -10.66 1.96 3.52
N GLY A 35 -11.91 2.13 3.92
CA GLY A 35 -13.04 2.41 3.01
C GLY A 35 -12.97 3.76 2.28
N CYS A 36 -12.44 4.81 2.90
CA CYS A 36 -12.18 6.07 2.22
C CYS A 36 -11.13 6.84 3.00
N LEU A 37 -9.92 6.93 2.47
CA LEU A 37 -8.87 7.75 3.07
C LEU A 37 -9.08 9.25 2.78
N SER A 38 -10.22 9.66 2.22
CA SER A 38 -10.53 11.04 1.77
C SER A 38 -9.57 11.61 0.69
N TYR A 39 -8.68 10.78 0.12
CA TYR A 39 -7.79 11.12 -1.01
C TYR A 39 -8.41 10.77 -2.38
N CYS A 40 -9.72 10.99 -2.55
CA CYS A 40 -10.47 10.58 -3.74
C CYS A 40 -9.90 11.13 -5.06
N GLY A 41 -9.18 12.26 -5.03
CA GLY A 41 -8.51 12.84 -6.19
C GLY A 41 -7.24 12.11 -6.65
N GLN A 42 -6.54 11.42 -5.74
CA GLN A 42 -5.34 10.62 -6.06
C GLN A 42 -5.70 9.16 -6.34
N CYS A 43 -6.78 8.65 -5.74
CA CYS A 43 -7.27 7.30 -6.01
C CYS A 43 -7.49 7.05 -7.50
N MET A 44 -8.03 8.00 -8.25
CA MET A 44 -8.39 7.85 -9.66
C MET A 44 -7.23 7.98 -10.67
N GLN A 45 -6.03 8.35 -10.21
CA GLN A 45 -4.91 8.65 -11.12
C GLN A 45 -3.75 7.65 -11.03
N THR A 46 -3.44 7.13 -9.84
CA THR A 46 -2.29 6.25 -9.62
C THR A 46 -2.56 5.22 -8.52
N MET A 47 -1.85 4.09 -8.56
CA MET A 47 -1.92 3.10 -7.48
C MET A 47 -1.13 3.62 -6.27
N TYR A 48 -1.70 3.55 -5.07
CA TYR A 48 -1.02 4.00 -3.86
C TYR A 48 -1.45 3.23 -2.62
N ALA A 49 -0.56 3.17 -1.64
CA ALA A 49 -0.78 2.68 -0.28
C ALA A 49 -0.16 3.67 0.71
N LEU A 50 -0.63 3.67 1.96
CA LEU A 50 0.07 4.36 3.05
C LEU A 50 0.85 3.35 3.86
N VAL A 51 2.13 3.61 4.12
CA VAL A 51 2.96 2.77 4.97
C VAL A 51 3.29 3.57 6.23
N ASN A 52 2.73 3.20 7.38
CA ASN A 52 2.80 3.97 8.63
C ASN A 52 2.42 5.45 8.46
N GLY A 53 1.41 5.73 7.63
CA GLY A 53 0.94 7.10 7.34
C GLY A 53 1.71 7.84 6.23
N GLU A 54 2.77 7.25 5.68
CA GLU A 54 3.54 7.83 4.57
C GLU A 54 3.05 7.28 3.22
N MET A 55 2.91 8.14 2.21
CA MET A 55 2.32 7.76 0.93
C MET A 55 3.34 7.13 -0.01
N VAL A 56 3.04 5.91 -0.45
CA VAL A 56 3.82 5.16 -1.46
C VAL A 56 2.96 4.96 -2.70
N THR A 57 3.45 5.42 -3.85
CA THR A 57 2.73 5.35 -5.14
C THR A 57 3.47 4.48 -6.15
N ALA A 58 2.75 3.91 -7.11
CA ALA A 58 3.32 3.17 -8.23
C ALA A 58 2.41 3.17 -9.46
N ASN A 59 2.94 2.70 -10.60
CA ASN A 59 2.20 2.60 -11.86
C ASN A 59 1.52 1.23 -12.05
N ASN A 60 1.99 0.21 -11.33
CA ASN A 60 1.49 -1.16 -11.41
C ASN A 60 1.57 -1.85 -10.03
N PRO A 61 0.81 -2.93 -9.79
CA PRO A 61 0.76 -3.56 -8.47
C PRO A 61 2.09 -4.20 -8.05
N ALA A 62 2.88 -4.74 -8.97
CA ALA A 62 4.19 -5.32 -8.65
C ALA A 62 5.18 -4.24 -8.17
N GLU A 63 5.23 -3.11 -8.87
CA GLU A 63 6.03 -1.95 -8.49
C GLU A 63 5.56 -1.35 -7.16
N LEU A 64 4.25 -1.39 -6.87
CA LEU A 64 3.72 -0.93 -5.59
C LEU A 64 4.28 -1.78 -4.43
N VAL A 65 4.30 -3.10 -4.59
CA VAL A 65 4.86 -4.03 -3.61
C VAL A 65 6.35 -3.76 -3.41
N GLU A 66 7.12 -3.64 -4.50
CA GLU A 66 8.56 -3.34 -4.42
C GLU A 66 8.82 -2.00 -3.71
N ASN A 67 8.07 -0.96 -4.06
CA ASN A 67 8.20 0.35 -3.43
C ASN A 67 7.85 0.32 -1.94
N ILE A 68 6.84 -0.46 -1.54
CA ILE A 68 6.47 -0.64 -0.12
C ILE A 68 7.60 -1.34 0.63
N TYR A 69 8.11 -2.47 0.12
CA TYR A 69 9.23 -3.16 0.75
C TYR A 69 10.47 -2.28 0.87
N LYS A 70 10.79 -1.56 -0.20
CA LYS A 70 11.91 -0.62 -0.21
C LYS A 70 11.71 0.51 0.80
N PHE A 71 10.51 1.08 0.88
CA PHE A 71 10.18 2.12 1.84
C PHE A 71 10.33 1.61 3.28
N ILE A 72 9.87 0.40 3.56
CA ILE A 72 9.98 -0.23 4.87
C ILE A 72 11.44 -0.45 5.27
N ASP A 73 12.27 -0.94 4.34
CA ASP A 73 13.71 -1.17 4.53
C ASP A 73 14.47 0.17 4.72
N GLU A 74 14.18 1.17 3.89
CA GLU A 74 14.81 2.51 3.98
C GLU A 74 14.46 3.27 5.26
N ASN A 75 13.27 3.04 5.84
CA ASN A 75 12.82 3.70 7.06
C ASN A 75 13.12 2.91 8.34
N GLU A 76 13.90 1.83 8.26
CA GLU A 76 14.24 0.95 9.41
C GLU A 76 13.00 0.54 10.22
N LEU A 77 11.87 0.31 9.53
CA LEU A 77 10.61 -0.13 10.17
C LEU A 77 10.61 -1.63 10.52
N ILE A 78 11.77 -2.29 10.38
CA ILE A 78 12.02 -3.73 10.53
C ILE A 78 12.98 -3.97 11.70
#